data_AF-A0A1F4YES1-F1
#
_entry.id   AF-A0A1F4YES1-F1
#
_cell.length_a   1.000
_cell.length_b   1.000
_cell.length_c   1.000
_cell.angle_alpha   90.00
_cell.angle_beta   90.00
_cell.angle_gamma   90.00
#
_symmetry.space_group_name_H-M   'P 1'
#
loop_
_entity.id
_entity.type
_entity.pdbx_description
1 polymer ?
#
loop_
_entity_poly.entity_id
_entity_poly.type
_entity_poly.pdbx_seq_one_letter_code
_entity_poly.pdbx_strand_id
1 'polypeptide(L)'
;MATLTFFKFDRVIQVDDPVEGTSVTIQELVNAIRDYEDELDFLDYGHICNAFGKQDLGGGAQVGITMVLINDWRIQFESPGAPPTITVYVRGGNLVATNTFSNNPIKPSDYVTVIIAQSSSPTIITPPEDLNMLYLIESLRGKHQTLGNIWYWDPAGGLDTNDGLQPSTAVLTFAKAQTLATAGNNDIIFCLSTASGGITTVPESLTITKNNLKVRGPGYPFQIKPTLSSTVPITVTADNVEVSGLYVQPTAGGSVNGITITGDNALVKDCWINTATANGIDLSSSTRTSIQTCAIESSTSNGINIGNSVSQSIISTCIISGSGADGANLGGTSISDNIFENNLIYNNTGYGIDVGTGVTRTGVRLHHTFSGNTAGSTRDLGTGTFIESQAGGASASEIADAVWDEVISGHTTAGTTGRTLKDAKTKATLASLK
;
A
#
# COMPACT_ATOMS: atom_id res chain seq x y z
N MET A 1 -4.31 6.14 -34.39
CA MET A 1 -4.68 7.28 -35.25
C MET A 1 -4.78 6.78 -36.67
N ALA A 2 -5.83 7.14 -37.38
CA ALA A 2 -5.92 6.85 -38.81
C ALA A 2 -4.86 7.68 -39.57
N THR A 3 -4.24 7.08 -40.59
CA THR A 3 -3.31 7.80 -41.45
C THR A 3 -4.11 8.71 -42.38
N LEU A 4 -3.70 9.98 -42.49
CA LEU A 4 -4.40 10.99 -43.27
C LEU A 4 -3.49 11.53 -44.38
N THR A 5 -3.97 11.48 -45.61
CA THR A 5 -3.30 12.03 -46.79
C THR A 5 -4.07 13.23 -47.33
N PHE A 6 -3.37 14.33 -47.62
CA PHE A 6 -3.97 15.58 -48.09
C PHE A 6 -3.77 15.77 -49.60
N PHE A 7 -4.83 15.64 -50.37
CA PHE A 7 -4.83 15.88 -51.81
C PHE A 7 -5.20 17.34 -52.10
N LYS A 8 -4.17 18.19 -52.20
CA LYS A 8 -4.30 19.65 -52.41
C LYS A 8 -5.18 20.05 -53.58
N PHE A 9 -4.96 19.45 -54.75
CA PHE A 9 -5.65 19.85 -55.99
C PHE A 9 -7.13 19.48 -55.95
N ASP A 10 -7.45 18.34 -55.35
CA ASP A 10 -8.82 17.85 -55.21
C ASP A 10 -9.54 18.40 -53.98
N ARG A 11 -8.80 19.07 -53.09
CA ARG A 11 -9.24 19.55 -51.77
C ARG A 11 -9.87 18.43 -50.95
N VAL A 12 -9.13 17.34 -50.81
CA VAL A 12 -9.57 16.13 -50.10
C VAL A 12 -8.60 15.76 -49.00
N ILE A 13 -9.15 15.46 -47.82
CA ILE A 13 -8.46 14.79 -46.73
C ILE A 13 -8.86 13.32 -46.80
N GLN A 14 -7.97 12.46 -47.25
CA GLN A 14 -8.21 11.03 -47.35
C GLN A 14 -7.79 10.31 -46.07
N VAL A 15 -8.65 9.41 -45.60
CA VAL A 15 -8.32 8.39 -44.61
C VAL A 15 -7.84 7.15 -45.35
N ASP A 16 -6.58 6.80 -45.14
CA ASP A 16 -5.91 5.71 -45.87
C ASP A 16 -6.20 4.34 -45.23
N ASP A 17 -6.25 3.30 -46.08
CA ASP A 17 -6.47 1.90 -45.70
C ASP A 17 -7.59 1.66 -44.66
N PRO A 18 -8.82 2.18 -44.84
CA PRO A 18 -9.90 1.95 -43.90
C PRO A 18 -10.35 0.49 -43.93
N VAL A 19 -10.61 -0.07 -42.74
CA VAL A 19 -11.23 -1.39 -42.54
C VAL A 19 -12.63 -1.23 -41.96
N GLU A 20 -13.40 -2.32 -41.92
CA GLU A 20 -14.72 -2.32 -41.28
C GLU A 20 -14.62 -1.78 -39.84
N GLY A 21 -15.38 -0.73 -39.53
CA GLY A 21 -15.37 -0.10 -38.23
C GLY A 21 -14.33 1.01 -38.03
N THR A 22 -13.49 1.34 -39.03
CA THR A 22 -12.54 2.46 -38.92
C THR A 22 -13.26 3.73 -38.50
N SER A 23 -12.76 4.38 -37.45
CA SER A 23 -13.31 5.62 -36.93
C SER A 23 -12.24 6.70 -36.87
N VAL A 24 -12.60 7.92 -37.31
CA VAL A 24 -11.79 9.12 -37.14
C VAL A 24 -12.52 10.10 -36.23
N THR A 25 -11.81 10.66 -35.25
CA THR A 25 -12.36 11.69 -34.36
C THR A 25 -12.18 13.10 -34.93
N ILE A 26 -13.10 14.02 -34.61
CA ILE A 26 -12.95 15.44 -34.98
C ILE A 26 -11.64 16.03 -34.42
N GLN A 27 -11.22 15.61 -33.22
CA GLN A 27 -9.97 16.08 -32.63
C GLN A 27 -8.74 15.62 -33.43
N GLU A 28 -8.72 14.37 -33.92
CA GLU A 28 -7.65 13.87 -34.80
C GLU A 28 -7.61 14.64 -36.11
N LEU A 29 -8.77 14.91 -36.72
CA LEU A 29 -8.86 15.69 -37.96
C LEU A 29 -8.36 17.12 -37.77
N VAL A 30 -8.79 17.80 -36.69
CA VAL A 30 -8.33 19.17 -36.41
C VAL A 30 -6.82 19.20 -36.19
N ASN A 31 -6.27 18.26 -35.43
CA ASN A 31 -4.82 18.20 -35.19
C ASN A 31 -4.06 17.99 -36.50
N ALA A 32 -4.44 16.98 -37.29
CA ALA A 32 -3.78 16.69 -38.55
C ALA A 32 -3.89 17.85 -39.57
N ILE A 33 -5.02 18.56 -39.59
CA ILE A 33 -5.18 19.76 -40.42
C ILE A 33 -4.25 20.88 -39.95
N ARG A 34 -4.12 21.10 -38.64
CA ARG A 34 -3.22 22.15 -38.11
C ARG A 34 -1.76 21.81 -38.35
N ASP A 35 -1.37 20.56 -38.15
CA ASP A 35 -0.03 20.07 -38.46
C ASP A 35 0.29 20.25 -39.96
N TYR A 36 -0.68 19.97 -40.83
CA TYR A 36 -0.54 20.19 -42.26
C TYR A 36 -0.51 21.68 -42.64
N GLU A 37 -1.29 22.55 -42.01
CA GLU A 37 -1.26 24.00 -42.29
C GLU A 37 0.00 24.71 -41.79
N ASP A 38 0.71 24.14 -40.81
CA ASP A 38 1.94 24.72 -40.22
C ASP A 38 3.21 24.45 -41.06
N GLU A 39 3.14 23.52 -42.02
CA GLU A 39 4.29 23.18 -42.87
C GLU A 39 4.61 24.31 -43.88
N LEU A 40 5.89 24.64 -44.03
CA LEU A 40 6.34 25.84 -44.76
C LEU A 40 5.93 25.82 -46.24
N ASP A 41 5.89 24.63 -46.83
CA ASP A 41 5.48 24.39 -48.21
C ASP A 41 3.98 24.59 -48.45
N PHE A 42 3.18 24.69 -47.37
CA PHE A 42 1.70 24.68 -47.39
C PHE A 42 1.07 25.99 -46.90
N LEU A 43 1.89 26.98 -46.50
CA LEU A 43 1.46 28.31 -46.08
C LEU A 43 0.86 29.18 -47.20
N ASP A 44 1.03 28.77 -48.46
CA ASP A 44 0.48 29.47 -49.63
C ASP A 44 -1.03 29.21 -49.83
N TYR A 45 -1.60 28.24 -49.11
CA TYR A 45 -3.01 27.87 -49.22
C TYR A 45 -3.89 28.52 -48.17
N GLY A 46 -5.15 28.77 -48.54
CA GLY A 46 -6.15 29.24 -47.59
C GLY A 46 -6.51 28.16 -46.57
N HIS A 47 -6.89 28.59 -45.36
CA HIS A 47 -7.31 27.71 -44.27
C HIS A 47 -8.27 26.58 -44.72
N ILE A 48 -8.07 25.39 -44.17
CA ILE A 48 -8.80 24.16 -44.49
C ILE A 48 -10.04 24.00 -43.60
N CYS A 49 -9.92 24.34 -42.31
CA CYS A 49 -11.06 24.25 -41.38
C CYS A 49 -11.08 25.33 -40.28
N ASN A 50 -12.31 25.66 -39.86
CA ASN A 50 -12.58 26.36 -38.60
C ASN A 50 -13.00 25.34 -37.54
N ALA A 51 -12.48 25.46 -36.32
CA ALA A 51 -12.86 24.60 -35.19
C ALA A 51 -13.37 25.46 -34.03
N PHE A 52 -14.52 25.10 -33.50
CA PHE A 52 -15.17 25.76 -32.36
C PHE A 52 -15.41 24.73 -31.24
N GLY A 53 -15.44 25.17 -29.98
CA GLY A 53 -15.72 24.31 -28.84
C GLY A 53 -14.54 24.23 -27.88
N LYS A 54 -14.47 23.11 -27.13
CA LYS A 54 -13.43 22.79 -26.14
C LYS A 54 -13.36 23.75 -24.95
N GLN A 55 -14.40 24.56 -24.72
CA GLN A 55 -14.51 25.31 -23.47
C GLN A 55 -14.72 24.33 -22.31
N ASP A 56 -14.03 24.58 -21.22
CA ASP A 56 -14.20 23.83 -19.98
C ASP A 56 -15.57 24.16 -19.35
N LEU A 57 -16.35 23.12 -19.04
CA LEU A 57 -17.64 23.21 -18.36
C LEU A 57 -17.53 22.89 -16.86
N GLY A 58 -16.34 22.51 -16.38
CA GLY A 58 -16.09 22.03 -15.02
C GLY A 58 -16.35 20.52 -14.88
N GLY A 59 -15.69 19.90 -13.92
CA GLY A 59 -15.87 18.47 -13.62
C GLY A 59 -15.40 17.54 -14.74
N GLY A 60 -14.33 17.90 -15.48
CA GLY A 60 -13.78 17.09 -16.57
C GLY A 60 -14.62 17.08 -17.85
N ALA A 61 -15.73 17.83 -17.88
CA ALA A 61 -16.55 18.00 -19.06
C ALA A 61 -16.07 19.20 -19.89
N GLN A 62 -15.87 18.99 -21.20
CA GLN A 62 -15.61 20.05 -22.16
C GLN A 62 -16.74 20.12 -23.20
N VAL A 63 -16.99 21.31 -23.73
CA VAL A 63 -17.84 21.48 -24.92
C VAL A 63 -17.18 20.70 -26.08
N GLY A 64 -17.94 19.83 -26.74
CA GLY A 64 -17.44 19.07 -27.87
C GLY A 64 -17.15 19.94 -29.09
N ILE A 65 -16.30 19.42 -29.97
CA ILE A 65 -15.76 20.21 -31.07
C ILE A 65 -16.74 20.25 -32.24
N THR A 66 -16.97 21.43 -32.80
CA THR A 66 -17.63 21.59 -34.10
C THR A 66 -16.59 22.04 -35.11
N MET A 67 -16.30 21.19 -36.08
CA MET A 67 -15.38 21.48 -37.18
C MET A 67 -16.17 21.82 -38.44
N VAL A 68 -15.81 22.94 -39.05
CA VAL A 68 -16.34 23.42 -40.33
C VAL A 68 -15.23 23.34 -41.37
N LEU A 69 -15.33 22.41 -42.31
CA LEU A 69 -14.47 22.40 -43.50
C LEU A 69 -14.84 23.57 -44.41
N ILE A 70 -13.86 24.33 -44.87
CA ILE A 70 -14.06 25.52 -45.70
C ILE A 70 -13.30 25.38 -47.02
N ASN A 71 -13.45 26.36 -47.92
CA ASN A 71 -12.73 26.40 -49.20
C ASN A 71 -12.88 25.10 -50.02
N ASP A 72 -14.09 24.52 -50.06
CA ASP A 72 -14.39 23.27 -50.78
C ASP A 72 -13.68 21.98 -50.30
N TRP A 73 -13.01 22.02 -49.15
CA TRP A 73 -12.41 20.81 -48.58
C TRP A 73 -13.47 19.79 -48.14
N ARG A 74 -13.18 18.50 -48.37
CA ARG A 74 -14.01 17.36 -47.95
C ARG A 74 -13.16 16.21 -47.44
N ILE A 75 -13.75 15.37 -46.59
CA ILE A 75 -13.14 14.11 -46.13
C ILE A 75 -13.53 12.98 -47.07
N GLN A 76 -12.58 12.14 -47.41
CA GLN A 76 -12.76 10.92 -48.19
C GLN A 76 -12.18 9.74 -47.42
N PHE A 77 -12.77 8.56 -47.55
CA PHE A 77 -12.17 7.31 -47.08
C PHE A 77 -11.73 6.54 -48.30
N GLU A 78 -10.50 6.02 -48.29
CA GLU A 78 -9.95 5.28 -49.43
C GLU A 78 -10.85 4.08 -49.78
N SER A 79 -11.03 3.82 -51.07
CA SER A 79 -11.85 2.68 -51.50
C SER A 79 -11.10 1.37 -51.28
N PRO A 80 -11.74 0.34 -50.68
CA PRO A 80 -11.11 -0.97 -50.51
C PRO A 80 -10.94 -1.74 -51.85
N GLY A 81 -11.34 -1.17 -52.99
CA GLY A 81 -11.08 -1.71 -54.33
C GLY A 81 -11.99 -2.89 -54.76
N ALA A 82 -12.67 -3.55 -53.83
CA ALA A 82 -13.62 -4.62 -54.10
C ALA A 82 -14.71 -4.73 -53.01
N PRO A 83 -15.86 -5.37 -53.29
CA PRO A 83 -16.83 -5.75 -52.26
C PRO A 83 -16.21 -6.68 -51.20
N PRO A 84 -16.73 -6.72 -49.96
CA PRO A 84 -17.97 -6.08 -49.49
C PRO A 84 -17.83 -4.58 -49.19
N THR A 85 -18.96 -3.87 -49.14
CA THR A 85 -19.01 -2.48 -48.66
C THR A 85 -18.63 -2.44 -47.17
N ILE A 86 -17.71 -1.55 -46.80
CA ILE A 86 -17.31 -1.32 -45.41
C ILE A 86 -18.06 -0.14 -44.79
N THR A 87 -18.28 -0.18 -43.48
CA THR A 87 -18.86 0.91 -42.69
C THR A 87 -17.78 1.62 -41.88
N VAL A 88 -17.70 2.94 -42.01
CA VAL A 88 -16.72 3.79 -41.32
C VAL A 88 -17.41 4.92 -40.57
N TYR A 89 -16.73 5.49 -39.59
CA TYR A 89 -17.34 6.45 -38.66
C TYR A 89 -16.55 7.76 -38.54
N VAL A 90 -17.26 8.88 -38.50
CA VAL A 90 -16.73 10.17 -38.02
C VAL A 90 -17.39 10.48 -36.68
N ARG A 91 -16.59 10.66 -35.62
CA ARG A 91 -17.06 10.78 -34.22
C ARG A 91 -16.35 11.89 -33.43
N GLY A 92 -16.77 12.11 -32.19
CA GLY A 92 -16.07 13.01 -31.25
C GLY A 92 -16.39 14.50 -31.43
N GLY A 93 -17.45 14.83 -32.17
CA GLY A 93 -17.88 16.20 -32.42
C GLY A 93 -18.82 16.32 -33.60
N ASN A 94 -19.04 17.54 -34.06
CA ASN A 94 -19.83 17.83 -35.25
C ASN A 94 -18.91 18.11 -36.44
N LEU A 95 -19.18 17.44 -37.56
CA LEU A 95 -18.56 17.72 -38.85
C LEU A 95 -19.55 18.43 -39.76
N VAL A 96 -19.21 19.62 -40.23
CA VAL A 96 -19.97 20.36 -41.24
C VAL A 96 -19.01 20.92 -42.30
N ALA A 97 -19.53 21.34 -43.45
CA ALA A 97 -18.73 21.99 -44.48
C ALA A 97 -19.45 23.23 -45.05
N THR A 98 -18.66 24.20 -45.49
CA THR A 98 -19.11 25.33 -46.32
C THR A 98 -18.45 25.18 -47.68
N ASN A 99 -19.18 24.59 -48.63
CA ASN A 99 -18.65 24.27 -49.94
C ASN A 99 -19.72 24.30 -51.04
N THR A 100 -19.24 24.29 -52.29
CA THR A 100 -20.06 24.22 -53.50
C THR A 100 -20.81 22.90 -53.67
N PHE A 101 -20.47 21.87 -52.90
CA PHE A 101 -21.09 20.53 -52.92
C PHE A 101 -22.30 20.44 -51.99
N SER A 102 -23.15 21.47 -51.97
CA SER A 102 -24.31 21.58 -51.08
C SER A 102 -23.95 21.40 -49.61
N ASN A 103 -22.80 21.94 -49.19
CA ASN A 103 -22.28 21.83 -47.82
C ASN A 103 -22.06 20.39 -47.34
N ASN A 104 -21.89 19.43 -48.26
CA ASN A 104 -21.58 18.04 -47.91
C ASN A 104 -20.10 17.90 -47.52
N PRO A 105 -19.78 17.52 -46.27
CA PRO A 105 -18.40 17.37 -45.83
C PRO A 105 -17.74 16.07 -46.30
N ILE A 106 -18.50 15.12 -46.86
CA ILE A 106 -17.99 13.82 -47.29
C ILE A 106 -17.92 13.75 -48.82
N LYS A 107 -16.76 13.35 -49.34
CA LYS A 107 -16.61 12.92 -50.73
C LYS A 107 -16.83 11.39 -50.78
N PRO A 108 -17.79 10.90 -51.60
CA PRO A 108 -18.11 9.48 -51.66
C PRO A 108 -16.95 8.67 -52.26
N SER A 109 -16.87 7.39 -51.90
CA SER A 109 -15.92 6.42 -52.45
C SER A 109 -16.60 5.07 -52.64
N ASP A 110 -16.15 4.31 -53.63
CA ASP A 110 -16.73 3.01 -53.94
C ASP A 110 -16.54 2.06 -52.76
N TYR A 111 -17.58 1.28 -52.46
CA TYR A 111 -17.60 0.28 -51.39
C TYR A 111 -17.38 0.85 -49.97
N VAL A 112 -17.66 2.14 -49.74
CA VAL A 112 -17.59 2.74 -48.39
C VAL A 112 -18.91 3.41 -48.02
N THR A 113 -19.42 3.07 -46.83
CA THR A 113 -20.55 3.76 -46.18
C THR A 113 -20.03 4.57 -44.99
N VAL A 114 -20.21 5.89 -45.03
CA VAL A 114 -19.77 6.79 -43.95
C VAL A 114 -20.93 7.13 -43.04
N ILE A 115 -20.76 6.89 -41.73
CA ILE A 115 -21.71 7.30 -40.69
C ILE A 115 -21.10 8.45 -39.89
N ILE A 116 -21.75 9.63 -39.94
CA ILE A 116 -21.37 10.79 -39.13
C ILE A 116 -22.24 10.82 -37.88
N ALA A 117 -21.63 10.64 -36.71
CA ALA A 117 -22.33 10.77 -35.43
C ALA A 117 -22.31 12.23 -34.98
N GLN A 118 -23.32 13.01 -35.40
CA GLN A 118 -23.49 14.42 -35.01
C GLN A 118 -24.34 14.53 -33.72
N SER A 119 -24.10 15.58 -32.93
CA SER A 119 -24.86 15.90 -31.71
C SER A 119 -25.21 17.38 -31.67
N SER A 120 -26.42 17.73 -31.24
CA SER A 120 -26.82 19.14 -31.02
C SER A 120 -26.06 19.80 -29.86
N SER A 121 -25.42 19.01 -28.99
CA SER A 121 -24.59 19.48 -27.87
C SER A 121 -23.56 18.39 -27.51
N PRO A 122 -22.46 18.26 -28.27
CA PRO A 122 -21.45 17.26 -27.92
C PRO A 122 -20.78 17.67 -26.60
N THR A 123 -20.61 16.73 -25.68
CA THR A 123 -19.87 16.93 -24.42
C THR A 123 -18.75 15.90 -24.39
N ILE A 124 -17.51 16.34 -24.25
CA ILE A 124 -16.37 15.45 -24.03
C ILE A 124 -16.26 15.31 -22.52
N ILE A 125 -16.67 14.16 -22.00
CA ILE A 125 -16.49 13.82 -20.59
C ILE A 125 -15.16 13.06 -20.51
N THR A 126 -14.12 13.72 -20.06
CA THR A 126 -12.98 13.04 -19.47
C THR A 126 -13.36 12.86 -18.00
N PRO A 127 -13.66 11.65 -17.51
CA PRO A 127 -14.06 11.50 -16.12
C PRO A 127 -12.95 12.10 -15.24
N PRO A 128 -13.26 13.08 -14.37
CA PRO A 128 -12.31 13.46 -13.33
C PRO A 128 -12.07 12.19 -12.52
N GLU A 129 -10.79 11.90 -12.27
CA GLU A 129 -10.32 10.82 -11.43
C GLU A 129 -11.27 10.55 -10.26
N ASP A 130 -11.59 9.27 -10.03
CA ASP A 130 -12.58 8.75 -9.06
C ASP A 130 -12.20 9.07 -7.60
N LEU A 131 -11.95 10.33 -7.30
CA LEU A 131 -11.46 10.84 -6.04
C LEU A 131 -12.44 10.50 -4.93
N ASN A 132 -13.75 10.55 -5.21
CA ASN A 132 -14.78 10.12 -4.27
C ASN A 132 -14.68 8.63 -3.93
N MET A 133 -14.31 7.77 -4.88
CA MET A 133 -14.06 6.36 -4.60
C MET A 133 -12.76 6.18 -3.82
N LEU A 134 -11.72 6.95 -4.12
CA LEU A 134 -10.47 6.91 -3.36
C LEU A 134 -10.69 7.36 -1.90
N TYR A 135 -11.46 8.43 -1.68
CA TYR A 135 -11.91 8.86 -0.35
C TYR A 135 -12.67 7.74 0.37
N LEU A 136 -13.61 7.09 -0.31
CA LEU A 136 -14.37 5.99 0.27
C LEU A 136 -13.45 4.82 0.65
N ILE A 137 -12.57 4.38 -0.25
CA ILE A 137 -11.65 3.26 -0.02
C ILE A 137 -10.69 3.57 1.13
N GLU A 138 -10.09 4.75 1.15
CA GLU A 138 -9.18 5.16 2.22
C GLU A 138 -9.91 5.33 3.56
N SER A 139 -11.17 5.78 3.55
CA SER A 139 -11.99 5.86 4.77
C SER A 139 -12.19 4.51 5.46
N LEU A 140 -12.10 3.40 4.73
CA LEU A 140 -12.27 2.04 5.27
C LEU A 140 -10.99 1.44 5.88
N ARG A 141 -9.81 2.04 5.67
CA ARG A 141 -8.53 1.50 6.18
C ARG A 141 -8.32 1.67 7.69
N GLY A 142 -9.02 2.62 8.32
CA GLY A 142 -8.98 2.90 9.76
C GLY A 142 -7.80 3.78 10.21
N LYS A 143 -6.55 3.40 9.91
CA LYS A 143 -5.34 4.17 10.25
C LYS A 143 -4.50 4.49 9.00
N HIS A 144 -3.74 5.58 9.07
CA HIS A 144 -2.85 6.04 7.99
C HIS A 144 -3.56 6.20 6.63
N GLN A 145 -4.82 6.64 6.68
CA GLN A 145 -5.62 7.01 5.52
C GLN A 145 -4.93 8.16 4.80
N THR A 146 -4.86 8.09 3.47
CA THR A 146 -3.95 8.94 2.72
C THR A 146 -4.53 9.31 1.36
N LEU A 147 -4.30 10.55 0.92
CA LEU A 147 -4.68 11.02 -0.40
C LEU A 147 -3.50 11.80 -0.96
N GLY A 148 -2.66 11.08 -1.69
CA GLY A 148 -1.50 11.61 -2.39
C GLY A 148 -1.36 10.93 -3.75
N ASN A 149 -0.23 11.14 -4.39
CA ASN A 149 0.05 10.48 -5.66
C ASN A 149 0.23 8.97 -5.44
N ILE A 150 -0.19 8.19 -6.44
CA ILE A 150 -0.05 6.74 -6.43
C ILE A 150 1.03 6.36 -7.43
N TRP A 151 2.02 5.61 -6.97
CA TRP A 151 3.12 5.11 -7.76
C TRP A 151 3.13 3.59 -7.76
N TYR A 152 3.52 2.99 -8.88
CA TYR A 152 3.60 1.53 -9.03
C TYR A 152 5.05 1.07 -9.14
N TRP A 153 5.40 0.08 -8.33
CA TRP A 153 6.73 -0.52 -8.29
C TRP A 153 6.64 -2.01 -8.60
N ASP A 154 7.30 -2.43 -9.67
CA ASP A 154 7.37 -3.81 -10.12
C ASP A 154 8.84 -4.23 -10.35
N PRO A 155 9.46 -4.94 -9.39
CA PRO A 155 10.84 -5.40 -9.52
C PRO A 155 11.03 -6.58 -10.49
N ALA A 156 9.96 -7.17 -11.03
CA ALA A 156 10.05 -8.25 -12.01
C ALA A 156 9.83 -7.77 -13.46
N GLY A 157 8.88 -6.85 -13.66
CA GLY A 157 8.45 -6.38 -14.99
C GLY A 157 8.59 -4.88 -15.25
N GLY A 158 8.98 -4.08 -14.25
CA GLY A 158 9.08 -2.62 -14.37
C GLY A 158 10.35 -2.13 -15.08
N LEU A 159 10.40 -0.83 -15.35
CA LEU A 159 11.58 -0.12 -15.90
C LEU A 159 11.73 1.25 -15.24
N ASP A 160 12.94 1.62 -14.81
CA ASP A 160 13.18 2.90 -14.11
C ASP A 160 13.06 4.15 -15.01
N THR A 161 12.92 3.95 -16.31
CA THR A 161 12.57 5.00 -17.27
C THR A 161 11.08 5.29 -17.32
N ASN A 162 10.24 4.43 -16.73
CA ASN A 162 8.80 4.63 -16.69
C ASN A 162 8.40 5.75 -15.72
N ASP A 163 7.18 6.25 -15.89
CA ASP A 163 6.59 7.30 -15.05
C ASP A 163 6.03 6.79 -13.71
N GLY A 164 5.80 5.49 -13.57
CA GLY A 164 5.25 4.89 -12.36
C GLY A 164 3.76 5.19 -12.12
N LEU A 165 3.04 5.82 -13.05
CA LEU A 165 1.65 6.29 -12.85
C LEU A 165 0.60 5.19 -13.07
N GLN A 166 0.95 4.11 -13.75
CA GLN A 166 0.06 2.99 -14.04
C GLN A 166 0.76 1.66 -13.73
N PRO A 167 0.01 0.57 -13.45
CA PRO A 167 0.61 -0.75 -13.26
C PRO A 167 1.46 -1.20 -14.46
N SER A 168 1.04 -0.88 -15.68
CA SER A 168 1.78 -1.20 -16.92
C SER A 168 3.02 -0.33 -17.14
N THR A 169 3.13 0.79 -16.44
CA THR A 169 4.29 1.70 -16.47
C THR A 169 4.97 1.76 -15.10
N ALA A 170 4.94 0.66 -14.35
CA ALA A 170 5.61 0.57 -13.07
C ALA A 170 7.13 0.73 -13.21
N VAL A 171 7.75 1.33 -12.20
CA VAL A 171 9.22 1.45 -12.13
C VAL A 171 9.84 0.17 -11.59
N LEU A 172 11.14 -0.04 -11.87
CA LEU A 172 11.83 -1.29 -11.54
C LEU A 172 12.33 -1.33 -10.10
N THR A 173 12.92 -0.24 -9.63
CA THR A 173 13.58 -0.17 -8.30
C THR A 173 12.76 0.63 -7.30
N PHE A 174 12.85 0.23 -6.03
CA PHE A 174 12.26 1.00 -4.94
C PHE A 174 12.86 2.40 -4.83
N ALA A 175 14.16 2.52 -5.10
CA ALA A 175 14.85 3.80 -5.13
C ALA A 175 14.20 4.76 -6.13
N LYS A 176 13.91 4.28 -7.35
CA LYS A 176 13.20 5.07 -8.34
C LYS A 176 11.78 5.42 -7.90
N ALA A 177 11.02 4.46 -7.36
CA ALA A 177 9.66 4.71 -6.88
C ALA A 177 9.63 5.80 -5.79
N GLN A 178 10.59 5.77 -4.86
CA GLN A 178 10.69 6.79 -3.82
C GLN A 178 11.14 8.17 -4.33
N THR A 179 11.85 8.24 -5.46
CA THR A 179 12.20 9.53 -6.08
C THR A 179 10.99 10.24 -6.69
N LEU A 180 10.01 9.47 -7.17
CA LEU A 180 8.74 10.01 -7.68
C LEU A 180 7.86 10.52 -6.53
N ALA A 181 7.97 9.88 -5.36
CA ALA A 181 7.25 10.30 -4.17
C ALA A 181 7.78 11.62 -3.56
N THR A 182 6.85 12.47 -3.17
CA THR A 182 7.10 13.74 -2.50
C THR A 182 6.90 13.59 -1.00
N ALA A 183 7.91 13.95 -0.21
CA ALA A 183 7.83 13.90 1.25
C ALA A 183 6.72 14.82 1.76
N GLY A 184 5.90 14.33 2.69
CA GLY A 184 4.76 15.08 3.24
C GLY A 184 3.50 15.07 2.37
N ASN A 185 3.57 14.58 1.12
CA ASN A 185 2.43 14.61 0.20
C ASN A 185 1.46 13.42 0.37
N ASN A 186 1.67 12.57 1.37
CA ASN A 186 0.76 11.44 1.66
C ASN A 186 0.69 10.43 0.49
N ASP A 187 1.79 10.30 -0.26
CA ASP A 187 1.91 9.43 -1.43
C ASP A 187 1.88 7.94 -1.06
N ILE A 188 1.47 7.12 -2.04
CA ILE A 188 1.40 5.67 -1.95
C ILE A 188 2.33 5.05 -3.00
N ILE A 189 3.08 4.02 -2.60
CA ILE A 189 3.75 3.09 -3.52
C ILE A 189 3.06 1.73 -3.40
N PHE A 190 2.46 1.27 -4.49
CA PHE A 190 1.96 -0.09 -4.61
C PHE A 190 3.04 -1.03 -5.15
N CYS A 191 3.31 -2.08 -4.39
CA CYS A 191 4.18 -3.18 -4.79
C CYS A 191 3.40 -4.15 -5.68
N LEU A 192 3.91 -4.43 -6.88
CA LEU A 192 3.27 -5.34 -7.82
C LEU A 192 3.96 -6.70 -7.83
N SER A 193 3.16 -7.77 -7.76
CA SER A 193 3.65 -9.14 -7.91
C SER A 193 3.31 -9.67 -9.30
N THR A 194 4.18 -9.45 -10.27
CA THR A 194 3.97 -9.81 -11.70
C THR A 194 4.87 -10.95 -12.19
N ALA A 195 5.76 -11.48 -11.34
CA ALA A 195 6.64 -12.58 -11.72
C ALA A 195 5.81 -13.80 -12.16
N SER A 196 6.21 -14.43 -13.26
CA SER A 196 5.47 -15.54 -13.90
C SER A 196 5.27 -16.77 -12.99
N GLY A 197 6.11 -16.92 -11.96
CA GLY A 197 6.00 -17.97 -10.94
C GLY A 197 5.02 -17.66 -9.80
N GLY A 198 4.32 -16.53 -9.84
CA GLY A 198 3.36 -16.11 -8.81
C GLY A 198 4.00 -15.54 -7.53
N ILE A 199 5.33 -15.60 -7.41
CA ILE A 199 6.09 -14.96 -6.32
C ILE A 199 7.11 -14.01 -6.94
N THR A 200 6.97 -12.73 -6.62
CA THR A 200 7.96 -11.70 -6.95
C THR A 200 8.96 -11.58 -5.81
N THR A 201 10.20 -11.97 -6.07
CA THR A 201 11.30 -11.85 -5.09
C THR A 201 12.08 -10.56 -5.35
N VAL A 202 12.19 -9.73 -4.32
CA VAL A 202 12.91 -8.45 -4.37
C VAL A 202 14.31 -8.63 -3.77
N PRO A 203 15.39 -8.52 -4.57
CA PRO A 203 16.76 -8.73 -4.11
C PRO A 203 17.39 -7.51 -3.44
N GLU A 204 16.69 -6.38 -3.41
CA GLU A 204 17.13 -5.12 -2.80
C GLU A 204 16.48 -4.86 -1.43
N SER A 205 17.03 -3.89 -0.70
CA SER A 205 16.47 -3.37 0.55
C SER A 205 15.66 -2.08 0.34
N LEU A 206 14.68 -1.86 1.20
CA LEU A 206 13.81 -0.69 1.18
C LEU A 206 14.20 0.24 2.32
N THR A 207 14.85 1.36 1.99
CA THR A 207 15.11 2.43 2.95
C THR A 207 14.10 3.55 2.73
N ILE A 208 13.16 3.72 3.65
CA ILE A 208 12.07 4.69 3.56
C ILE A 208 12.48 5.99 4.25
N THR A 209 12.74 7.02 3.44
CA THR A 209 13.25 8.33 3.90
C THR A 209 12.26 9.49 3.69
N LYS A 210 11.13 9.24 3.03
CA LYS A 210 10.10 10.25 2.76
C LYS A 210 9.02 10.21 3.84
N ASN A 211 8.84 11.33 4.55
CA ASN A 211 7.75 11.47 5.51
C ASN A 211 6.39 11.26 4.84
N ASN A 212 5.45 10.67 5.57
CA ASN A 212 4.07 10.40 5.12
C ASN A 212 3.92 9.33 4.01
N LEU A 213 4.99 8.66 3.59
CA LEU A 213 4.93 7.65 2.53
C LEU A 213 4.23 6.37 2.99
N LYS A 214 3.34 5.82 2.15
CA LYS A 214 2.73 4.51 2.37
C LYS A 214 3.28 3.50 1.36
N VAL A 215 3.82 2.38 1.81
CA VAL A 215 4.28 1.27 0.96
C VAL A 215 3.36 0.09 1.20
N ARG A 216 2.66 -0.36 0.15
CA ARG A 216 1.57 -1.32 0.26
C ARG A 216 1.79 -2.48 -0.72
N GLY A 217 1.87 -3.69 -0.19
CA GLY A 217 2.02 -4.90 -0.99
C GLY A 217 0.79 -5.82 -0.98
N PRO A 218 0.79 -6.83 -1.87
CA PRO A 218 -0.29 -7.79 -2.05
C PRO A 218 -0.25 -8.96 -1.05
N GLY A 219 0.63 -8.92 -0.04
CA GLY A 219 0.85 -9.98 0.93
C GLY A 219 1.99 -10.92 0.53
N TYR A 220 1.82 -12.22 0.82
CA TYR A 220 2.82 -13.27 0.61
C TYR A 220 3.48 -13.33 -0.79
N PRO A 221 2.77 -13.06 -1.91
CA PRO A 221 3.36 -13.10 -3.25
C PRO A 221 4.52 -12.11 -3.47
N PHE A 222 4.60 -11.04 -2.69
CA PHE A 222 5.67 -10.05 -2.79
C PHE A 222 6.67 -10.20 -1.64
N GLN A 223 7.84 -10.75 -1.95
CA GLN A 223 8.83 -11.18 -0.96
C GLN A 223 10.10 -10.33 -1.02
N ILE A 224 10.35 -9.56 0.04
CA ILE A 224 11.58 -8.79 0.19
C ILE A 224 12.66 -9.69 0.79
N LYS A 225 13.66 -10.01 -0.04
CA LYS A 225 14.75 -10.94 0.25
C LYS A 225 16.08 -10.38 -0.26
N PRO A 226 16.69 -9.41 0.45
CA PRO A 226 17.97 -8.84 0.06
C PRO A 226 19.03 -9.92 -0.06
N THR A 227 19.95 -9.83 -1.01
CA THR A 227 20.95 -10.89 -1.27
C THR A 227 22.12 -10.93 -0.28
N LEU A 228 22.37 -9.84 0.46
CA LEU A 228 23.48 -9.72 1.39
C LEU A 228 23.01 -9.96 2.83
N SER A 229 23.77 -10.77 3.58
CA SER A 229 23.44 -11.10 4.99
C SER A 229 23.62 -9.94 5.97
N SER A 230 24.24 -8.85 5.55
CA SER A 230 24.42 -7.62 6.34
C SER A 230 23.36 -6.55 6.09
N THR A 231 22.44 -6.79 5.15
CA THR A 231 21.44 -5.80 4.74
C THR A 231 20.11 -6.03 5.46
N VAL A 232 19.59 -4.98 6.09
CA VAL A 232 18.23 -4.96 6.65
C VAL A 232 17.22 -4.84 5.50
N PRO A 233 16.23 -5.74 5.38
CA PRO A 233 15.24 -5.69 4.30
C PRO A 233 14.43 -4.41 4.23
N ILE A 234 13.94 -3.92 5.37
CA ILE A 234 13.16 -2.69 5.44
C ILE A 234 13.70 -1.81 6.58
N THR A 235 14.06 -0.58 6.24
CA THR A 235 14.47 0.44 7.20
C THR A 235 13.55 1.66 7.06
N VAL A 236 12.88 2.04 8.14
CA VAL A 236 11.98 3.21 8.20
C VAL A 236 12.64 4.29 9.04
N THR A 237 13.18 5.32 8.37
CA THR A 237 13.81 6.47 9.05
C THR A 237 12.93 7.71 9.07
N ALA A 238 11.87 7.71 8.26
CA ALA A 238 10.95 8.83 8.10
C ALA A 238 9.71 8.70 8.97
N ASP A 239 9.07 9.84 9.25
CA ASP A 239 7.90 9.91 10.11
C ASP A 239 6.61 9.64 9.35
N ASN A 240 5.59 9.15 10.06
CA ASN A 240 4.24 8.90 9.54
C ASN A 240 4.21 7.93 8.36
N VAL A 241 5.08 6.92 8.35
CA VAL A 241 5.19 5.92 7.29
C VAL A 241 4.22 4.76 7.51
N GLU A 242 3.68 4.17 6.44
CA GLU A 242 3.02 2.86 6.48
C GLU A 242 3.83 1.83 5.69
N VAL A 243 4.01 0.65 6.28
CA VAL A 243 4.52 -0.55 5.62
C VAL A 243 3.45 -1.64 5.79
N SER A 244 2.81 -2.06 4.71
CA SER A 244 1.76 -3.05 4.81
C SER A 244 1.72 -4.10 3.71
N GLY A 245 1.26 -5.31 4.04
CA GLY A 245 1.04 -6.38 3.07
C GLY A 245 2.32 -6.90 2.42
N LEU A 246 3.40 -7.05 3.19
CA LEU A 246 4.71 -7.49 2.66
C LEU A 246 5.18 -8.74 3.39
N TYR A 247 5.81 -9.66 2.64
CA TYR A 247 6.60 -10.75 3.20
C TYR A 247 8.07 -10.32 3.25
N VAL A 248 8.72 -10.50 4.40
CA VAL A 248 10.07 -10.05 4.68
C VAL A 248 10.90 -11.22 5.20
N GLN A 249 12.03 -11.47 4.55
CA GLN A 249 12.96 -12.50 4.97
C GLN A 249 14.40 -12.03 4.70
N PRO A 250 15.16 -11.67 5.75
CA PRO A 250 16.58 -11.37 5.60
C PRO A 250 17.38 -12.57 5.09
N THR A 251 18.51 -12.31 4.45
CA THR A 251 19.44 -13.37 4.04
C THR A 251 20.15 -13.97 5.24
N ALA A 252 20.28 -15.30 5.24
CA ALA A 252 20.96 -16.06 6.29
C ALA A 252 22.46 -15.71 6.40
N GLY A 253 23.05 -15.89 7.58
CA GLY A 253 24.50 -15.73 7.81
C GLY A 253 24.94 -14.36 8.31
N GLY A 254 24.04 -13.57 8.90
CA GLY A 254 24.33 -12.28 9.55
C GLY A 254 23.53 -12.11 10.85
N SER A 255 23.49 -10.89 11.38
CA SER A 255 22.65 -10.49 12.52
C SER A 255 21.86 -9.25 12.13
N VAL A 256 20.80 -9.44 11.35
CA VAL A 256 19.99 -8.36 10.78
C VAL A 256 18.53 -8.51 11.17
N ASN A 257 17.91 -7.36 11.47
CA ASN A 257 16.49 -7.31 11.76
C ASN A 257 15.67 -7.52 10.48
N GLY A 258 14.42 -7.98 10.61
CA GLY A 258 13.48 -8.01 9.48
C GLY A 258 13.09 -6.59 9.06
N ILE A 259 12.58 -5.82 10.02
CA ILE A 259 12.22 -4.41 9.85
C ILE A 259 12.87 -3.59 10.97
N THR A 260 13.53 -2.49 10.62
CA THR A 260 14.06 -1.52 11.58
C THR A 260 13.30 -0.19 11.46
N ILE A 261 12.86 0.37 12.58
CA ILE A 261 12.07 1.60 12.65
C ILE A 261 12.75 2.60 13.57
N THR A 262 13.08 3.77 13.03
CA THR A 262 13.57 4.93 13.79
C THR A 262 12.77 6.21 13.58
N GLY A 263 11.85 6.22 12.62
CA GLY A 263 10.90 7.32 12.45
C GLY A 263 9.74 7.25 13.44
N ASP A 264 9.10 8.39 13.69
CA ASP A 264 7.92 8.48 14.54
C ASP A 264 6.64 8.09 13.79
N ASN A 265 5.64 7.64 14.54
CA ASN A 265 4.29 7.35 14.05
C ASN A 265 4.30 6.39 12.85
N ALA A 266 5.13 5.35 12.87
CA ALA A 266 5.12 4.33 11.82
C ALA A 266 3.96 3.35 12.02
N LEU A 267 3.37 2.85 10.93
CA LEU A 267 2.40 1.77 10.95
C LEU A 267 2.98 0.57 10.19
N VAL A 268 3.17 -0.55 10.87
CA VAL A 268 3.45 -1.84 10.23
C VAL A 268 2.21 -2.71 10.35
N LYS A 269 1.66 -3.15 9.21
CA LYS A 269 0.37 -3.86 9.20
C LYS A 269 0.34 -5.01 8.20
N ASP A 270 -0.26 -6.14 8.55
CA ASP A 270 -0.45 -7.27 7.62
C ASP A 270 0.88 -7.75 6.99
N CYS A 271 1.99 -7.61 7.72
CA CYS A 271 3.32 -8.04 7.28
C CYS A 271 3.66 -9.41 7.86
N TRP A 272 4.37 -10.23 7.07
CA TRP A 272 4.94 -11.49 7.53
C TRP A 272 6.46 -11.39 7.53
N ILE A 273 7.06 -11.39 8.72
CA ILE A 273 8.49 -11.39 8.93
C ILE A 273 8.88 -12.83 9.31
N ASN A 274 9.72 -13.46 8.50
CA ASN A 274 10.14 -14.85 8.73
C ASN A 274 11.66 -14.97 8.77
N THR A 275 12.17 -15.78 9.71
CA THR A 275 13.60 -16.15 9.83
C THR A 275 14.53 -14.94 9.91
N ALA A 276 14.13 -13.89 10.63
CA ALA A 276 15.02 -12.75 10.86
C ALA A 276 16.25 -13.21 11.65
N THR A 277 17.44 -12.84 11.20
CA THR A 277 18.69 -13.34 11.81
C THR A 277 19.09 -12.59 13.08
N ALA A 278 18.44 -11.46 13.37
CA ALA A 278 18.40 -10.80 14.68
C ALA A 278 16.94 -10.68 15.16
N ASN A 279 16.42 -9.46 15.36
CA ASN A 279 15.04 -9.26 15.79
C ASN A 279 14.08 -9.31 14.58
N GLY A 280 12.84 -9.77 14.76
CA GLY A 280 11.83 -9.68 13.71
C GLY A 280 11.55 -8.22 13.33
N ILE A 281 11.10 -7.43 14.29
CA ILE A 281 10.94 -5.98 14.17
C ILE A 281 11.70 -5.29 15.30
N ASP A 282 12.46 -4.26 14.95
CA ASP A 282 13.22 -3.44 15.89
C ASP A 282 12.74 -1.99 15.86
N LEU A 283 12.37 -1.45 17.01
CA LEU A 283 12.03 -0.04 17.18
C LEU A 283 13.10 0.63 18.03
N SER A 284 13.61 1.78 17.61
CA SER A 284 14.48 2.61 18.43
C SER A 284 14.26 4.08 18.12
N SER A 285 14.32 4.96 19.12
CA SER A 285 14.09 6.40 18.97
C SER A 285 12.77 6.75 18.25
N SER A 286 11.71 5.98 18.53
CA SER A 286 10.43 6.08 17.82
C SER A 286 9.26 6.26 18.78
N THR A 287 8.34 7.16 18.45
CA THR A 287 7.16 7.48 19.24
C THR A 287 5.88 7.25 18.46
N ARG A 288 4.82 6.71 19.10
CA ARG A 288 3.49 6.44 18.49
C ARG A 288 3.48 5.39 17.37
N THR A 289 4.47 4.51 17.31
CA THR A 289 4.51 3.45 16.30
C THR A 289 3.50 2.35 16.60
N SER A 290 2.81 1.85 15.57
CA SER A 290 1.84 0.76 15.71
C SER A 290 2.21 -0.42 14.84
N ILE A 291 2.22 -1.61 15.44
CA ILE A 291 2.43 -2.90 14.75
C ILE A 291 1.13 -3.69 14.91
N GLN A 292 0.49 -4.03 13.80
CA GLN A 292 -0.85 -4.62 13.78
C GLN A 292 -0.90 -5.80 12.84
N THR A 293 -1.64 -6.85 13.20
CA THR A 293 -1.97 -7.97 12.29
C THR A 293 -0.76 -8.59 11.57
N CYS A 294 0.42 -8.53 12.20
CA CYS A 294 1.66 -9.06 11.63
C CYS A 294 1.93 -10.49 12.13
N ALA A 295 2.57 -11.30 11.29
CA ALA A 295 3.16 -12.58 11.68
C ALA A 295 4.68 -12.43 11.76
N ILE A 296 5.25 -12.72 12.93
CA ILE A 296 6.68 -12.60 13.22
C ILE A 296 7.15 -13.95 13.72
N GLU A 297 7.94 -14.65 12.91
CA GLU A 297 8.23 -16.05 13.12
C GLU A 297 9.72 -16.36 12.99
N SER A 298 10.20 -17.23 13.88
CA SER A 298 11.53 -17.85 13.79
C SER A 298 12.69 -16.84 13.77
N SER A 299 12.56 -15.72 14.47
CA SER A 299 13.65 -14.77 14.66
C SER A 299 14.74 -15.38 15.53
N THR A 300 16.02 -15.21 15.20
CA THR A 300 17.12 -15.75 16.03
C THR A 300 17.20 -15.06 17.39
N SER A 301 16.84 -13.78 17.47
CA SER A 301 16.77 -12.99 18.70
C SER A 301 15.30 -12.85 19.13
N ASN A 302 14.83 -11.63 19.41
CA ASN A 302 13.44 -11.37 19.80
C ASN A 302 12.52 -11.29 18.60
N GLY A 303 11.24 -11.61 18.78
CA GLY A 303 10.23 -11.33 17.76
C GLY A 303 10.12 -9.82 17.52
N ILE A 304 9.82 -9.07 18.59
CA ILE A 304 9.80 -7.61 18.60
C ILE A 304 10.78 -7.08 19.63
N ASN A 305 11.63 -6.14 19.24
CA ASN A 305 12.50 -5.41 20.16
C ASN A 305 12.03 -3.95 20.29
N ILE A 306 11.64 -3.57 21.50
CA ILE A 306 11.39 -2.19 21.91
C ILE A 306 12.71 -1.67 22.47
N GLY A 307 13.48 -1.01 21.61
CA GLY A 307 14.79 -0.45 21.93
C GLY A 307 14.73 0.90 22.63
N ASN A 308 15.88 1.59 22.66
CA ASN A 308 16.03 2.84 23.39
C ASN A 308 15.08 3.93 22.91
N SER A 309 14.60 4.77 23.83
CA SER A 309 13.80 5.97 23.55
C SER A 309 12.52 5.68 22.76
N VAL A 310 11.90 4.51 22.98
CA VAL A 310 10.63 4.15 22.35
C VAL A 310 9.46 4.48 23.28
N SER A 311 8.47 5.22 22.77
CA SER A 311 7.28 5.56 23.55
C SER A 311 5.96 5.48 22.81
N GLN A 312 4.87 5.29 23.56
CA GLN A 312 3.49 5.31 23.02
C GLN A 312 3.25 4.31 21.88
N SER A 313 4.02 3.23 21.80
CA SER A 313 3.86 2.23 20.75
C SER A 313 2.72 1.26 21.07
N ILE A 314 2.03 0.78 20.04
CA ILE A 314 0.91 -0.16 20.17
C ILE A 314 1.18 -1.40 19.32
N ILE A 315 1.32 -2.55 19.98
CA ILE A 315 1.50 -3.85 19.34
C ILE A 315 0.22 -4.65 19.55
N SER A 316 -0.52 -4.90 18.47
CA SER A 316 -1.82 -5.56 18.57
C SER A 316 -2.15 -6.59 17.49
N THR A 317 -2.90 -7.63 17.87
CA THR A 317 -3.38 -8.67 16.94
C THR A 317 -2.26 -9.33 16.13
N CYS A 318 -1.06 -9.41 16.69
CA CYS A 318 0.10 -10.01 16.05
C CYS A 318 0.28 -11.46 16.48
N ILE A 319 0.88 -12.26 15.59
CA ILE A 319 1.37 -13.60 15.89
C ILE A 319 2.89 -13.49 16.06
N ILE A 320 3.41 -13.88 17.22
CA ILE A 320 4.83 -13.80 17.54
C ILE A 320 5.30 -15.17 18.03
N SER A 321 6.12 -15.87 17.24
CA SER A 321 6.46 -17.24 17.57
C SER A 321 7.84 -17.71 17.16
N GLY A 322 8.33 -18.73 17.87
CA GLY A 322 9.58 -19.42 17.53
C GLY A 322 10.83 -18.54 17.66
N SER A 323 10.76 -17.45 18.41
CA SER A 323 11.91 -16.55 18.59
C SER A 323 12.96 -17.21 19.48
N GLY A 324 14.24 -17.01 19.13
CA GLY A 324 15.40 -17.54 19.85
C GLY A 324 15.74 -16.79 21.14
N ALA A 325 15.01 -15.71 21.44
CA ALA A 325 14.90 -15.05 22.74
C ALA A 325 13.42 -14.80 23.10
N ASP A 326 13.03 -13.59 23.48
CA ASP A 326 11.67 -13.26 23.89
C ASP A 326 10.73 -13.05 22.69
N GLY A 327 9.43 -13.23 22.90
CA GLY A 327 8.43 -12.81 21.90
C GLY A 327 8.51 -11.29 21.67
N ALA A 328 8.40 -10.52 22.74
CA ALA A 328 8.70 -9.10 22.74
C ALA A 328 9.62 -8.73 23.90
N ASN A 329 10.71 -8.01 23.60
CA ASN A 329 11.67 -7.54 24.59
C ASN A 329 11.65 -6.01 24.71
N LEU A 330 11.57 -5.51 25.93
CA LEU A 330 11.68 -4.10 26.29
C LEU A 330 12.93 -3.89 27.16
N GLY A 331 14.10 -4.17 26.61
CA GLY A 331 15.38 -4.10 27.33
C GLY A 331 16.13 -2.77 27.18
N GLY A 332 15.62 -1.82 26.38
CA GLY A 332 16.26 -0.52 26.14
C GLY A 332 16.06 0.50 27.28
N THR A 333 16.69 1.66 27.14
CA THR A 333 16.56 2.80 28.06
C THR A 333 15.50 3.80 27.59
N SER A 334 14.95 4.60 28.50
CA SER A 334 13.96 5.65 28.18
C SER A 334 12.70 5.13 27.46
N ILE A 335 12.28 3.90 27.78
CA ILE A 335 11.08 3.28 27.23
C ILE A 335 9.86 3.67 28.08
N SER A 336 8.79 4.15 27.46
CA SER A 336 7.60 4.54 28.22
C SER A 336 6.26 4.41 27.48
N ASP A 337 5.18 4.18 28.23
CA ASP A 337 3.80 4.32 27.73
C ASP A 337 3.44 3.40 26.54
N ASN A 338 4.11 2.25 26.40
CA ASN A 338 3.83 1.29 25.33
C ASN A 338 2.68 0.33 25.72
N ILE A 339 1.98 -0.22 24.74
CA ILE A 339 0.83 -1.09 24.93
C ILE A 339 0.95 -2.34 24.07
N PHE A 340 0.75 -3.50 24.70
CA PHE A 340 0.54 -4.78 24.01
C PHE A 340 -0.90 -5.24 24.26
N GLU A 341 -1.64 -5.57 23.21
CA GLU A 341 -3.02 -6.10 23.33
C GLU A 341 -3.35 -7.17 22.27
N ASN A 342 -4.18 -8.16 22.63
CA ASN A 342 -4.74 -9.14 21.70
C ASN A 342 -3.71 -9.94 20.85
N ASN A 343 -2.51 -10.23 21.34
CA ASN A 343 -1.49 -10.95 20.57
C ASN A 343 -1.48 -12.45 20.86
N LEU A 344 -1.07 -13.26 19.88
CA LEU A 344 -0.76 -14.68 20.06
C LEU A 344 0.76 -14.84 20.13
N ILE A 345 1.29 -15.18 21.30
CA ILE A 345 2.73 -15.19 21.57
C ILE A 345 3.15 -16.56 22.11
N TYR A 346 3.84 -17.36 21.30
CA TYR A 346 4.08 -18.75 21.66
C TYR A 346 5.40 -19.35 21.17
N ASN A 347 5.85 -20.41 21.85
CA ASN A 347 7.06 -21.18 21.51
C ASN A 347 8.33 -20.33 21.37
N ASN A 348 8.45 -19.25 22.14
CA ASN A 348 9.69 -18.49 22.24
C ASN A 348 10.60 -19.11 23.31
N THR A 349 11.92 -19.03 23.15
CA THR A 349 12.89 -19.58 24.13
C THR A 349 13.02 -18.71 25.38
N GLY A 350 12.64 -17.43 25.30
CA GLY A 350 12.53 -16.50 26.42
C GLY A 350 11.11 -16.42 26.97
N TYR A 351 10.75 -15.24 27.44
CA TYR A 351 9.40 -14.89 27.85
C TYR A 351 8.53 -14.57 26.62
N GLY A 352 7.22 -14.62 26.78
CA GLY A 352 6.31 -14.05 25.78
C GLY A 352 6.53 -12.54 25.65
N ILE A 353 6.46 -11.82 26.77
CA ILE A 353 6.83 -10.39 26.85
C ILE A 353 7.79 -10.18 28.03
N ASP A 354 8.97 -9.64 27.77
CA ASP A 354 9.97 -9.29 28.78
C ASP A 354 10.07 -7.76 28.93
N VAL A 355 9.61 -7.25 30.08
CA VAL A 355 9.71 -5.84 30.43
C VAL A 355 10.95 -5.62 31.30
N GLY A 356 11.97 -5.00 30.73
CA GLY A 356 13.24 -4.74 31.39
C GLY A 356 13.23 -3.62 32.42
N THR A 357 14.33 -3.49 33.16
CA THR A 357 14.51 -2.42 34.14
C THR A 357 14.57 -1.05 33.47
N GLY A 358 13.92 -0.04 34.06
CA GLY A 358 13.91 1.33 33.53
C GLY A 358 12.83 1.59 32.48
N VAL A 359 12.06 0.57 32.08
CA VAL A 359 10.80 0.74 31.36
C VAL A 359 9.76 1.33 32.32
N THR A 360 8.97 2.30 31.84
CA THR A 360 7.93 2.93 32.66
C THR A 360 6.56 2.87 32.00
N ARG A 361 5.49 2.75 32.79
CA ARG A 361 4.09 2.91 32.31
C ARG A 361 3.70 2.07 31.09
N THR A 362 4.35 0.93 30.88
CA THR A 362 4.02 0.01 29.79
C THR A 362 2.91 -0.94 30.24
N GLY A 363 1.90 -1.10 29.39
CA GLY A 363 0.75 -1.95 29.63
C GLY A 363 0.77 -3.23 28.80
N VAL A 364 0.57 -4.38 29.44
CA VAL A 364 0.21 -5.65 28.79
C VAL A 364 -1.26 -5.91 29.10
N ARG A 365 -2.15 -5.62 28.15
CA ARG A 365 -3.61 -5.73 28.32
C ARG A 365 -4.14 -7.15 28.15
N LEU A 366 -5.42 -7.37 28.42
CA LEU A 366 -6.12 -8.65 28.26
C LEU A 366 -6.12 -9.17 26.81
N HIS A 367 -6.51 -10.45 26.70
CA HIS A 367 -6.67 -11.23 25.45
C HIS A 367 -5.39 -11.56 24.70
N HIS A 368 -4.22 -11.46 25.34
CA HIS A 368 -3.07 -12.22 24.87
C HIS A 368 -3.30 -13.71 25.05
N THR A 369 -2.81 -14.49 24.09
CA THR A 369 -2.67 -15.94 24.24
C THR A 369 -1.19 -16.25 24.33
N PHE A 370 -0.73 -16.65 25.52
CA PHE A 370 0.62 -17.12 25.75
C PHE A 370 0.66 -18.65 25.80
N SER A 371 1.59 -19.29 25.11
CA SER A 371 1.72 -20.75 25.14
C SER A 371 3.14 -21.21 24.83
N GLY A 372 3.67 -22.22 25.53
CA GLY A 372 4.94 -22.85 25.17
C GLY A 372 6.19 -21.94 25.21
N ASN A 373 6.10 -20.74 25.77
CA ASN A 373 7.27 -19.88 26.00
C ASN A 373 8.10 -20.46 27.15
N THR A 374 9.41 -20.62 26.95
CA THR A 374 10.24 -21.41 27.88
C THR A 374 10.47 -20.71 29.22
N ALA A 375 10.69 -19.39 29.22
CA ALA A 375 10.95 -18.65 30.46
C ALA A 375 9.65 -18.20 31.17
N GLY A 376 8.53 -18.14 30.46
CA GLY A 376 7.22 -17.78 31.00
C GLY A 376 6.39 -16.89 30.07
N SER A 377 5.19 -16.52 30.49
CA SER A 377 4.32 -15.64 29.70
C SER A 377 4.82 -14.20 29.68
N THR A 378 5.08 -13.64 30.87
CA THR A 378 5.51 -12.25 31.03
C THR A 378 6.52 -12.12 32.16
N ARG A 379 7.53 -11.27 31.99
CA ARG A 379 8.39 -10.79 33.09
C ARG A 379 8.25 -9.28 33.20
N ASP A 380 8.14 -8.78 34.43
CA ASP A 380 8.06 -7.33 34.69
C ASP A 380 9.10 -6.86 35.69
N LEU A 381 10.03 -6.03 35.20
CA LEU A 381 11.03 -5.32 35.99
C LEU A 381 10.89 -3.79 35.85
N GLY A 382 9.79 -3.32 35.25
CA GLY A 382 9.52 -1.91 35.01
C GLY A 382 8.90 -1.19 36.22
N THR A 383 8.71 0.13 36.06
CA THR A 383 8.11 0.99 37.09
C THR A 383 6.79 1.58 36.61
N GLY A 384 5.72 1.37 37.40
CA GLY A 384 4.38 1.81 37.01
C GLY A 384 3.84 1.10 35.77
N THR A 385 4.47 -0.02 35.41
CA THR A 385 3.99 -0.98 34.42
C THR A 385 2.78 -1.72 34.97
N PHE A 386 1.98 -2.24 34.06
CA PHE A 386 0.73 -2.88 34.40
C PHE A 386 0.52 -4.07 33.47
N ILE A 387 0.37 -5.24 34.07
CA ILE A 387 0.03 -6.48 33.37
C ILE A 387 -1.37 -6.86 33.81
N GLU A 388 -2.32 -6.80 32.88
CA GLU A 388 -3.65 -7.34 33.07
C GLU A 388 -3.53 -8.86 33.14
N SER A 389 -3.54 -9.40 34.36
CA SER A 389 -3.63 -10.84 34.53
C SER A 389 -5.00 -11.33 34.04
N GLN A 390 -5.01 -12.38 33.23
CA GLN A 390 -6.22 -13.17 33.02
C GLN A 390 -6.72 -13.61 34.40
N ALA A 391 -8.01 -13.42 34.67
CA ALA A 391 -8.63 -13.86 35.92
C ALA A 391 -8.38 -15.37 36.09
N GLY A 392 -7.41 -15.74 36.95
CA GLY A 392 -7.01 -17.14 37.11
C GLY A 392 -5.55 -17.43 37.43
N GLY A 393 -4.65 -16.45 37.57
CA GLY A 393 -3.24 -16.68 37.95
C GLY A 393 -2.38 -17.26 36.81
N ALA A 394 -1.10 -16.86 36.74
CA ALA A 394 -0.22 -17.16 35.61
C ALA A 394 0.17 -18.65 35.48
N SER A 395 0.00 -19.44 36.55
CA SER A 395 0.12 -20.90 36.56
C SER A 395 -0.49 -21.48 37.86
N ALA A 396 -0.83 -22.77 37.86
CA ALA A 396 -1.30 -23.45 39.06
C ALA A 396 -0.27 -23.40 40.21
N SER A 397 1.03 -23.37 39.90
CA SER A 397 2.11 -23.23 40.89
C SER A 397 2.17 -21.84 41.49
N GLU A 398 2.05 -20.78 40.69
CA GLU A 398 2.04 -19.40 41.22
C GLU A 398 0.79 -19.11 42.04
N ILE A 399 -0.36 -19.68 41.64
CA ILE A 399 -1.58 -19.64 42.46
C ILE A 399 -1.34 -20.42 43.76
N ALA A 400 -0.75 -21.61 43.70
CA ALA A 400 -0.48 -22.41 44.89
C ALA A 400 0.47 -21.69 45.85
N ASP A 401 1.57 -21.11 45.37
CA ASP A 401 2.50 -20.34 46.20
C ASP A 401 1.82 -19.11 46.81
N ALA A 402 1.06 -18.34 46.01
CA ALA A 402 0.31 -17.20 46.52
C ALA A 402 -0.75 -17.58 47.56
N VAL A 403 -1.38 -18.76 47.42
CA VAL A 403 -2.35 -19.29 48.38
C VAL A 403 -1.67 -19.85 49.64
N TRP A 404 -0.51 -20.49 49.51
CA TRP A 404 0.21 -21.09 50.64
C TRP A 404 1.01 -20.08 51.46
N ASP A 405 1.51 -19.02 50.83
CA ASP A 405 2.23 -17.91 51.48
C ASP A 405 1.27 -16.84 52.06
N GLU A 406 -0.05 -17.06 51.95
CA GLU A 406 -1.03 -16.15 52.52
C GLU A 406 -0.93 -16.13 54.06
N VAL A 407 -0.97 -14.92 54.64
CA VAL A 407 -0.84 -14.74 56.09
C VAL A 407 -2.04 -15.36 56.82
N ILE A 408 -1.78 -16.42 57.58
CA ILE A 408 -2.80 -17.16 58.38
C ILE A 408 -3.57 -16.26 59.36
N SER A 409 -3.00 -15.12 59.76
CA SER A 409 -3.63 -14.20 60.72
C SER A 409 -4.99 -13.67 60.27
N GLY A 410 -5.23 -13.58 58.95
CA GLY A 410 -6.52 -13.20 58.37
C GLY A 410 -7.57 -14.32 58.35
N HIS A 411 -7.15 -15.58 58.51
CA HIS A 411 -7.98 -16.77 58.30
C HIS A 411 -8.29 -17.51 59.60
N THR A 412 -8.71 -16.79 60.64
CA THR A 412 -8.90 -17.36 61.99
C THR A 412 -10.34 -17.73 62.35
N THR A 413 -11.28 -17.48 61.43
CA THR A 413 -12.71 -17.83 61.55
C THR A 413 -12.89 -19.35 61.60
N ALA A 414 -13.84 -19.82 62.41
CA ALA A 414 -14.15 -21.26 62.48
C ALA A 414 -14.60 -21.79 61.11
N GLY A 415 -14.09 -22.97 60.73
CA GLY A 415 -14.39 -23.60 59.44
C GLY A 415 -13.45 -23.22 58.29
N THR A 416 -12.50 -22.29 58.50
CA THR A 416 -11.47 -21.99 57.49
C THR A 416 -10.29 -22.96 57.59
N THR A 417 -9.58 -23.13 56.47
CA THR A 417 -8.31 -23.89 56.42
C THR A 417 -7.26 -23.26 57.33
N GLY A 418 -7.11 -21.94 57.32
CA GLY A 418 -6.14 -21.23 58.18
C GLY A 418 -6.38 -21.45 59.67
N ARG A 419 -7.65 -21.54 60.11
CA ARG A 419 -7.98 -21.86 61.51
C ARG A 419 -7.59 -23.29 61.86
N THR A 420 -7.83 -24.23 60.95
CA THR A 420 -7.48 -25.64 61.13
C THR A 420 -5.97 -25.83 61.29
N LEU A 421 -5.14 -25.19 60.46
CA LEU A 421 -3.68 -25.24 60.59
C LEU A 421 -3.19 -24.61 61.90
N LYS A 422 -3.75 -23.46 62.30
CA LYS A 422 -3.41 -22.81 63.58
C LYS A 422 -3.71 -23.72 64.77
N ASP A 423 -4.90 -24.32 64.79
CA ASP A 423 -5.31 -25.22 65.86
C ASP A 423 -4.47 -26.51 65.87
N ALA A 424 -4.07 -27.02 64.69
CA ALA A 424 -3.17 -28.17 64.58
C ALA A 424 -1.78 -27.86 65.19
N LYS A 425 -1.20 -26.68 64.88
CA LYS A 425 0.07 -26.23 65.48
C LYS A 425 -0.04 -26.15 67.00
N THR A 426 -1.10 -25.51 67.52
CA THR A 426 -1.33 -25.40 68.97
C THR A 426 -1.47 -26.76 69.63
N LYS A 427 -2.25 -27.68 69.04
CA LYS A 427 -2.40 -29.06 69.57
C LYS A 427 -1.07 -29.81 69.58
N ALA A 428 -0.26 -29.68 68.53
CA ALA A 428 1.06 -30.30 68.45
C ALA A 428 2.00 -29.77 69.54
N THR A 429 2.04 -28.45 69.77
CA THR A 429 2.84 -27.85 70.85
C THR A 429 2.38 -28.29 72.24
N LEU A 430 1.06 -28.39 72.47
CA LEU A 430 0.54 -28.90 73.74
C LEU A 430 0.88 -30.39 73.94
N ALA A 431 0.88 -31.18 72.87
CA ALA A 431 1.23 -32.60 72.93
C ALA A 431 2.73 -32.81 73.21
N SER A 432 3.61 -31.93 72.74
CA SER A 432 5.07 -32.03 72.98
C SER A 432 5.51 -31.57 74.38
N LEU A 433 4.62 -30.93 75.14
CA LEU A 433 4.87 -30.51 76.53
C LEU A 433 4.42 -31.56 77.56
N LYS A 434 3.83 -32.66 77.08
CA LYS A 434 3.57 -33.88 77.86
C LYS A 434 4.63 -34.91 77.52
#